data_AF-A0A1H1PJC5-F1
#
_entry.id   AF-A0A1H1PJC5-F1
#
_cell.length_a   1.000
_cell.length_b   1.000
_cell.length_c   1.000
_cell.angle_alpha   90.00
_cell.angle_beta   90.00
_cell.angle_gamma   90.00
#
_symmetry.space_group_name_H-M   'P 1'
#
loop_
_entity.id
_entity.type
_entity.pdbx_description
1 polymer ?
#
loop_
_entity_poly.entity_id
_entity_poly.type
_entity_poly.pdbx_seq_one_letter_code
_entity_poly.pdbx_strand_id
1 'polypeptide(L)'
;MPTANARSERIHMRLSPDALETIREAAAAQQQDVSAFVLGAAMEHAREVLLRDRVLQLTPRELDQVDTALDANARVVPELAALIAAVQRDAPQHGMQELTSH
;
A
#
# COMPACT_ATOMS: atom_id res chain seq x y z
N MET A 1 30.29 -7.94 -0.09
CA MET A 1 29.52 -9.20 -0.02
C MET A 1 28.07 -8.84 0.20
N PRO A 2 27.15 -8.98 -0.78
CA PRO A 2 25.73 -8.79 -0.52
C PRO A 2 25.14 -10.11 -0.06
N THR A 3 24.67 -10.18 1.18
CA THR A 3 23.81 -11.30 1.63
C THR A 3 22.49 -11.19 0.88
N ALA A 4 22.31 -12.03 -0.12
CA ALA A 4 21.07 -12.16 -0.86
C ALA A 4 19.92 -12.35 0.13
N ASN A 5 18.87 -11.56 -0.05
CA ASN A 5 17.60 -11.64 0.66
C ASN A 5 16.93 -12.98 0.29
N ALA A 6 17.39 -14.07 0.91
CA ALA A 6 16.90 -15.42 0.63
C ALA A 6 15.43 -15.54 1.08
N ARG A 7 14.62 -16.29 0.33
CA ARG A 7 13.22 -16.60 0.68
C ARG A 7 13.19 -17.45 1.96
N SER A 8 13.26 -16.79 3.11
CA SER A 8 13.36 -17.40 4.45
C SER A 8 11.98 -17.57 5.10
N GLU A 9 11.08 -16.63 4.86
CA GLU A 9 9.79 -16.57 5.55
C GLU A 9 8.81 -17.64 5.03
N ARG A 10 8.09 -18.29 5.95
CA ARG A 10 7.12 -19.35 5.66
C ARG A 10 5.72 -18.96 6.11
N ILE A 11 4.73 -19.22 5.25
CA ILE A 11 3.31 -19.02 5.55
C ILE A 11 2.67 -20.39 5.77
N HIS A 12 2.02 -20.57 6.93
CA HIS A 12 1.26 -21.78 7.25
C HIS A 12 -0.23 -21.53 7.01
N MET A 13 -0.88 -22.39 6.24
CA MET A 13 -2.30 -22.27 5.88
C MET A 13 -3.04 -23.57 6.19
N ARG A 14 -4.32 -23.44 6.58
CA ARG A 14 -5.26 -24.55 6.70
C ARG A 14 -6.28 -24.42 5.59
N LEU A 15 -6.52 -25.51 4.88
CA LEU A 15 -7.44 -25.58 3.75
C LEU A 15 -8.38 -26.75 3.96
N SER A 16 -9.62 -26.64 3.47
CA SER A 16 -10.47 -27.80 3.29
C SER A 16 -9.91 -28.69 2.17
N PRO A 17 -10.27 -30.00 2.14
CA PRO A 17 -9.87 -30.89 1.05
C PRO A 17 -10.25 -30.35 -0.33
N ASP A 18 -11.49 -29.90 -0.49
CA ASP A 18 -12.03 -29.38 -1.76
C ASP A 18 -11.28 -28.12 -2.25
N ALA A 19 -10.92 -27.23 -1.31
CA ALA A 19 -10.13 -26.04 -1.64
C ALA A 19 -8.71 -26.41 -2.11
N LEU A 20 -8.09 -27.41 -1.48
CA LEU A 20 -6.78 -27.90 -1.89
C LEU A 20 -6.82 -28.56 -3.28
N GLU A 21 -7.87 -29.32 -3.58
CA GLU A 21 -8.08 -29.92 -4.91
C GLU A 21 -8.23 -28.85 -5.98
N THR A 22 -9.11 -27.87 -5.76
CA THR A 22 -9.31 -26.73 -6.67
C THR A 22 -8.00 -26.01 -6.97
N ILE A 23 -7.20 -25.73 -5.94
CA ILE A 23 -5.90 -25.06 -6.08
C ILE A 23 -4.93 -25.91 -6.90
N ARG A 24 -4.91 -27.23 -6.70
CA ARG A 24 -4.04 -28.15 -7.45
C ARG A 24 -4.42 -28.20 -8.93
N GLU A 25 -5.70 -28.28 -9.24
CA GLU A 25 -6.18 -28.27 -10.62
C GLU A 25 -5.82 -26.96 -11.33
N ALA A 26 -6.04 -25.81 -10.67
CA ALA A 26 -5.70 -24.51 -11.21
C ALA A 26 -4.19 -24.33 -11.43
N ALA A 27 -3.35 -24.81 -10.49
CA ALA A 27 -1.90 -24.79 -10.63
C ALA A 27 -1.44 -25.67 -11.80
N ALA A 28 -2.02 -26.88 -11.93
CA ALA A 28 -1.73 -27.80 -13.02
C ALA A 28 -2.13 -27.23 -14.40
N ALA A 29 -3.29 -26.59 -14.48
CA ALA A 29 -3.77 -25.93 -15.71
C ALA A 29 -2.81 -24.83 -16.20
N GLN A 30 -2.08 -24.19 -15.28
CA GLN A 30 -1.07 -23.18 -15.60
C GLN A 30 0.38 -23.71 -15.56
N GLN A 31 0.56 -25.03 -15.53
CA GLN A 31 1.88 -25.70 -15.55
C GLN A 31 2.85 -25.22 -14.46
N GLN A 32 2.34 -24.95 -13.27
CA GLN A 32 3.10 -24.42 -12.14
C GLN A 32 2.86 -25.24 -10.87
N ASP A 33 3.82 -25.21 -9.94
CA ASP A 33 3.64 -25.87 -8.65
C ASP A 33 2.65 -25.10 -7.77
N VAL A 34 2.01 -25.80 -6.85
CA VAL A 34 0.98 -25.24 -5.96
C VAL A 34 1.51 -24.05 -5.15
N SER A 35 2.77 -24.10 -4.71
CA SER A 35 3.33 -23.03 -3.89
C SER A 35 3.60 -21.77 -4.72
N ALA A 36 4.11 -21.92 -5.94
CA ALA A 36 4.26 -20.81 -6.88
C ALA A 36 2.91 -20.21 -7.28
N PHE A 37 1.90 -21.05 -7.54
CA PHE A 37 0.55 -20.59 -7.86
C PHE A 37 -0.07 -19.78 -6.73
N VAL A 38 -0.05 -20.31 -5.50
CA VAL A 38 -0.64 -19.61 -4.36
C VAL A 38 0.13 -18.32 -4.04
N LEU A 39 1.46 -18.35 -4.08
CA LEU A 39 2.27 -17.15 -3.85
C LEU A 39 2.02 -16.09 -4.94
N GLY A 40 1.93 -16.49 -6.21
CA GLY A 40 1.64 -15.59 -7.32
C GLY A 40 0.27 -14.93 -7.17
N ALA A 41 -0.77 -15.72 -6.93
CA ALA A 41 -2.13 -15.23 -6.72
C ALA A 41 -2.22 -14.28 -5.51
N ALA A 42 -1.56 -14.63 -4.40
CA ALA A 42 -1.52 -13.79 -3.21
C ALA A 42 -0.78 -12.47 -3.44
N MET A 43 0.34 -12.49 -4.18
CA MET A 43 1.11 -11.28 -4.50
C MET A 43 0.36 -10.34 -5.44
N GLU A 44 -0.33 -10.89 -6.44
CA GLU A 44 -1.15 -10.09 -7.35
C GLU A 44 -2.29 -9.41 -6.57
N HIS A 45 -3.01 -10.17 -5.77
CA HIS A 45 -4.09 -9.61 -4.95
C HIS A 45 -3.59 -8.59 -3.93
N ALA A 46 -2.45 -8.83 -3.28
CA ALA A 46 -1.85 -7.87 -2.38
C ALA A 46 -1.53 -6.54 -3.08
N ARG A 47 -1.05 -6.60 -4.33
CA ARG A 47 -0.79 -5.39 -5.13
C ARG A 47 -2.08 -4.66 -5.45
N GLU A 48 -3.14 -5.35 -5.84
CA GLU A 48 -4.46 -4.75 -6.10
C GLU A 48 -5.00 -4.04 -4.85
N VAL A 49 -4.93 -4.69 -3.69
CA VAL A 49 -5.41 -4.12 -2.41
C VAL A 49 -4.62 -2.88 -2.05
N LEU A 50 -3.28 -2.93 -2.13
CA LEU A 50 -2.43 -1.78 -1.85
C LEU A 50 -2.62 -0.64 -2.86
N LEU A 51 -2.88 -0.96 -4.12
CA LEU A 51 -3.15 0.05 -5.14
C LEU A 51 -4.50 0.73 -4.88
N ARG A 52 -5.54 -0.04 -4.55
CA ARG A 52 -6.87 0.49 -4.23
C ARG A 52 -6.85 1.45 -3.04
N ASP A 53 -6.02 1.17 -2.04
CA ASP A 53 -5.86 2.05 -0.88
C ASP A 53 -5.12 3.36 -1.23
N ARG A 54 -4.20 3.31 -2.21
CA ARG A 54 -3.34 4.45 -2.58
C ARG A 54 -3.85 5.30 -3.71
N VAL A 55 -4.78 4.79 -4.53
CA VAL A 55 -5.26 5.47 -5.74
C VAL A 55 -6.63 6.09 -5.48
N LEU A 56 -6.68 7.42 -5.56
CA LEU A 56 -7.93 8.15 -5.64
C LEU A 56 -8.46 8.08 -7.07
N GLN A 57 -9.58 7.36 -7.26
CA GLN A 57 -10.27 7.33 -8.54
C GLN A 57 -11.16 8.57 -8.65
N LEU A 58 -10.85 9.44 -9.61
CA LEU A 58 -11.61 10.65 -9.88
C LEU A 58 -12.43 10.48 -11.16
N THR A 59 -13.69 10.88 -11.12
CA THR A 59 -14.48 11.10 -12.33
C THR A 59 -13.90 12.28 -13.12
N PRO A 60 -14.18 12.41 -14.43
CA PRO A 60 -13.66 13.53 -15.23
C PRO A 60 -13.98 14.90 -14.61
N ARG A 61 -15.19 15.06 -14.05
CA ARG A 61 -15.60 16.29 -13.37
C ARG A 61 -14.78 16.57 -12.10
N GLU A 62 -14.49 15.55 -11.31
CA GLU A 62 -13.70 15.70 -10.09
C GLU A 62 -12.23 15.99 -10.44
N LEU A 63 -11.73 15.41 -11.54
CA LEU A 63 -10.41 15.72 -12.06
C LEU A 63 -10.31 17.20 -12.48
N ASP A 64 -11.28 17.72 -13.24
CA ASP A 64 -11.34 19.14 -13.63
C ASP A 64 -11.36 20.07 -12.40
N GLN A 65 -12.07 19.66 -11.33
CA GLN A 65 -12.11 20.41 -10.07
C GLN A 65 -10.75 20.43 -9.38
N VAL A 66 -10.05 19.30 -9.36
CA VAL A 66 -8.70 19.20 -8.80
C VAL A 66 -7.73 20.05 -9.61
N ASP A 67 -7.73 19.94 -10.95
CA ASP A 67 -6.84 20.72 -11.81
C ASP A 67 -7.07 22.23 -11.64
N THR A 68 -8.34 22.66 -11.62
CA THR A 68 -8.70 24.07 -11.37
C THR A 68 -8.21 24.53 -9.99
N ALA A 69 -8.30 23.68 -8.97
CA ALA A 69 -7.83 24.00 -7.63
C ALA A 69 -6.31 24.05 -7.53
N LEU A 70 -5.59 23.23 -8.30
CA LEU A 70 -4.12 23.21 -8.37
C LEU A 70 -3.56 24.43 -9.11
N ASP A 71 -4.25 24.91 -10.15
CA ASP A 71 -3.88 26.11 -10.90
C ASP A 71 -4.17 27.41 -10.13
N ALA A 72 -5.06 27.37 -9.14
CA ALA A 72 -5.39 28.52 -8.32
C ALA A 72 -4.26 28.85 -7.31
N ASN A 73 -4.06 30.14 -7.05
CA ASN A 73 -3.14 30.56 -5.99
C ASN A 73 -3.63 30.08 -4.62
N ALA A 74 -2.71 29.52 -3.83
CA ALA A 74 -3.01 29.08 -2.47
C ALA A 74 -3.52 30.26 -1.62
N ARG A 75 -4.62 30.05 -0.91
CA ARG A 75 -5.19 31.02 0.03
C ARG A 75 -5.12 30.47 1.44
N VAL A 76 -4.63 31.28 2.36
CA VAL A 76 -4.61 30.92 3.80
C VAL A 76 -6.04 30.98 4.34
N VAL A 77 -6.47 29.89 4.95
CA VAL A 77 -7.71 29.81 5.72
C VAL A 77 -7.34 30.02 7.20
N PRO A 78 -7.75 31.13 7.84
CA PRO A 78 -7.31 31.48 9.19
C PRO A 78 -7.55 30.38 10.23
N GLU A 79 -8.68 29.68 10.13
CA GLU A 79 -9.07 28.60 11.03
C GLU A 79 -8.17 27.38 10.89
N LEU A 80 -7.80 27.01 9.65
CA LEU A 80 -6.84 25.93 9.38
C LEU A 80 -5.44 26.31 9.87
N ALA A 81 -5.03 27.58 9.68
CA ALA A 81 -3.74 28.07 10.17
C ALA A 81 -3.68 28.01 11.71
N ALA A 82 -4.76 28.41 12.40
CA ALA A 82 -4.86 28.33 13.85
C ALA A 82 -4.82 26.88 14.36
N LEU A 83 -5.51 25.96 13.66
CA LEU A 83 -5.50 24.52 13.98
C LEU A 83 -4.09 23.92 13.83
N ILE A 84 -3.43 24.15 12.70
CA ILE A 84 -2.07 23.66 12.46
C ILE A 84 -1.11 24.19 13.52
N ALA A 85 -1.20 25.48 13.86
CA ALA A 85 -0.37 26.08 14.91
C ALA A 85 -0.65 25.50 16.30
N ALA A 86 -1.90 25.15 16.61
CA ALA A 86 -2.26 24.48 17.86
C ALA A 86 -1.70 23.05 17.91
N VAL A 87 -1.87 22.26 16.85
CA VAL A 87 -1.34 20.88 16.77
C VAL A 87 0.18 20.86 16.89
N GLN A 88 0.88 21.80 16.28
CA GLN A 88 2.35 21.90 16.39
C GLN A 88 2.83 22.26 17.81
N ARG A 89 2.01 22.96 18.60
CA ARG A 89 2.32 23.28 20.01
C ARG A 89 2.13 22.07 20.93
N ASP A 90 1.15 21.22 20.61
CA ASP A 90 0.82 20.02 21.40
C ASP A 90 1.58 18.77 20.96
N ALA A 91 2.28 18.81 19.82
CA ALA A 91 3.08 17.68 19.34
C ALA A 91 4.29 17.43 20.27
N PRO A 92 4.45 16.22 20.85
CA PRO A 92 5.69 15.87 21.53
C PRO A 92 6.83 15.87 20.52
N GLN A 93 8.01 16.34 20.93
CA GLN A 93 9.23 16.42 20.11
C GLN A 93 9.73 15.02 19.70
N HIS A 94 9.02 14.31 18.81
CA HIS A 94 9.46 13.06 18.19
C HIS A 94 9.69 13.33 16.71
N GLY A 95 10.94 13.61 16.32
CA GLY A 95 11.28 13.68 14.89
C GLY A 95 12.47 14.51 14.45
N MET A 96 13.34 14.98 15.36
CA MET A 96 14.54 15.74 14.94
C MET A 96 15.85 15.24 15.56
N GLN A 97 15.93 13.94 15.90
CA GLN A 97 17.14 13.34 16.49
C GLN A 97 17.85 12.27 15.64
N GLU A 98 17.38 11.92 14.44
CA GLU A 98 18.02 10.86 13.61
C GLU A 98 18.61 11.35 12.27
N LEU A 99 18.99 12.62 12.13
CA LEU A 99 19.68 13.12 10.92
C LEU A 99 21.05 13.77 11.17
N THR A 100 21.60 13.67 12.38
CA THR A 100 23.01 14.02 12.65
C THR A 100 23.73 12.83 13.25
N SER A 101 23.99 11.82 12.43
CA SER A 101 25.07 10.85 12.63
C SER A 101 25.38 10.21 11.28
N HIS A 102 26.27 10.85 10.51
CA HIS A 102 27.35 10.22 9.77
C HIS A 102 28.25 11.29 9.15
#